data_AF-A0A4S1ENM6-F1
#
_entry.id   AF-A0A4S1ENM6-F1
#
_cell.length_a   1.000
_cell.length_b   1.000
_cell.length_c   1.000
_cell.angle_alpha   90.00
_cell.angle_beta   90.00
_cell.angle_gamma   90.00
#
_symmetry.space_group_name_H-M   'P 1'
#
loop_
_entity.id
_entity.type
_entity.pdbx_description
1 polymer ?
#
loop_
_entity_poly.entity_id
_entity_poly.type
_entity_poly.pdbx_seq_one_letter_code
_entity_poly.pdbx_strand_id
1 'polypeptide(L)'
;TQAIEAGRIAITSNEMLVTNPLIDVVIDATGKPGVAADFDLMAMEHGKHLVMMNVEADVTIGCYLKQQADRLGVVYSVGAGDEPSSCMELIEF
;
A
#
# COMPACT_ATOMS: atom_id res chain seq x y z
N THR A 1 3.67 15.71 11.73
CA THR A 1 4.64 16.09 10.68
C THR A 1 6.02 16.42 11.22
N GLN A 2 6.16 16.97 12.44
CA GLN A 2 7.44 17.40 13.06
C GLN A 2 8.68 16.52 12.79
N ALA A 3 8.58 15.20 12.95
CA ALA A 3 9.71 14.29 12.71
C ALA A 3 10.17 14.30 11.23
N ILE A 4 9.23 14.28 10.29
CA ILE A 4 9.49 14.30 8.84
C ILE A 4 10.11 15.64 8.45
N GLU A 5 9.55 16.75 8.94
CA GLU A 5 10.05 18.11 8.69
C GLU A 5 11.47 18.32 9.25
N ALA A 6 11.83 17.60 10.30
CA ALA A 6 13.18 17.57 10.86
C ALA A 6 14.14 16.60 10.14
N GLY A 7 13.72 15.97 9.03
CA GLY A 7 14.52 15.01 8.28
C GLY A 7 14.73 13.67 9.00
N ARG A 8 13.82 13.29 9.91
CA ARG A 8 13.90 12.05 10.69
C ARG A 8 12.79 11.07 10.28
N ILE A 9 13.02 9.80 10.59
CA ILE A 9 12.02 8.73 10.45
C ILE A 9 11.07 8.81 11.65
N ALA A 10 9.77 8.92 11.38
CA ALA A 10 8.74 8.86 12.41
C ALA A 10 8.39 7.40 12.72
N ILE A 11 8.38 7.04 14.01
CA ILE A 11 7.83 5.76 14.49
C ILE A 11 6.46 6.09 15.08
N THR A 12 5.41 5.46 14.57
CA THR A 12 4.03 5.87 14.87
C THR A 12 3.03 4.72 14.69
N SER A 13 1.78 4.95 15.08
CA SER A 13 0.66 4.06 14.77
C SER A 13 0.18 4.22 13.32
N ASN A 14 -0.57 3.22 12.87
CA ASN A 14 -1.18 3.15 11.54
C ASN A 14 -2.12 4.33 11.26
N GLU A 15 -2.94 4.74 12.23
CA GLU A 15 -3.92 5.82 12.08
C GLU A 15 -3.23 7.16 11.83
N MET A 16 -2.15 7.44 12.56
CA MET A 16 -1.38 8.66 12.36
C MET A 16 -0.60 8.60 11.04
N LEU A 17 -0.18 7.42 10.58
CA LEU A 17 0.52 7.25 9.30
C LEU A 17 -0.41 7.59 8.13
N VAL A 18 -1.62 7.02 8.08
CA VAL A 18 -2.54 7.20 6.93
C VAL A 18 -3.18 8.58 6.88
N THR A 19 -3.34 9.25 8.02
CA THR A 19 -3.88 10.63 8.08
C THR A 19 -2.83 11.71 7.87
N ASN A 20 -1.54 11.36 7.85
CA ASN A 20 -0.47 12.36 7.73
C ASN A 20 -0.43 12.94 6.30
N PRO A 21 -0.45 14.28 6.14
CA PRO A 21 -0.46 14.92 4.83
C PRO A 21 0.87 14.81 4.07
N LEU A 22 1.96 14.43 4.73
CA LEU A 22 3.29 14.30 4.12
C LEU A 22 3.62 12.87 3.67
N ILE A 23 2.65 11.96 3.73
CA ILE A 23 2.80 10.58 3.25
C ILE A 23 2.04 10.45 1.94
N ASP A 24 2.70 9.97 0.89
CA ASP A 24 2.10 9.80 -0.44
C ASP A 24 1.70 8.35 -0.71
N VAL A 25 2.54 7.42 -0.26
CA VAL A 25 2.44 5.98 -0.55
C VAL A 25 2.54 5.18 0.74
N VAL A 26 1.68 4.17 0.87
CA VAL A 26 1.70 3.16 1.94
C VAL A 26 2.17 1.83 1.36
N ILE A 27 3.03 1.14 2.10
CA ILE A 27 3.53 -0.19 1.77
C ILE A 27 3.04 -1.16 2.86
N ASP A 28 2.21 -2.15 2.52
CA ASP A 28 1.86 -3.22 3.46
C ASP A 28 2.99 -4.26 3.50
N ALA A 29 3.81 -4.17 4.55
CA ALA A 29 4.87 -5.12 4.87
C ALA A 29 4.56 -5.92 6.16
N THR A 30 3.28 -6.05 6.54
CA THR A 30 2.88 -6.72 7.80
C THR A 30 2.94 -8.24 7.73
N GLY A 31 2.84 -8.81 6.52
CA GLY A 31 2.73 -10.26 6.30
C GLY A 31 1.45 -10.89 6.87
N LYS A 32 0.40 -10.08 7.09
CA LYS A 32 -0.87 -10.52 7.69
C LYS A 32 -2.04 -10.18 6.78
N PRO A 33 -2.63 -11.16 6.05
CA PRO A 33 -3.72 -10.89 5.10
C PRO A 33 -4.94 -10.18 5.69
N GLY A 34 -5.26 -10.46 6.97
CA GLY A 34 -6.37 -9.78 7.65
C GLY A 34 -6.13 -8.28 7.89
N VAL A 35 -4.88 -7.83 7.99
CA VAL A 35 -4.55 -6.41 8.16
C VAL A 35 -4.70 -5.66 6.84
N ALA A 36 -4.30 -6.29 5.72
CA ALA A 36 -4.43 -5.72 4.38
C ALA A 36 -5.87 -5.29 4.05
N ALA A 37 -6.87 -6.08 4.45
CA ALA A 37 -8.27 -5.77 4.17
C ALA A 37 -8.75 -4.44 4.78
N ASP A 38 -8.35 -4.16 6.03
CA ASP A 38 -8.82 -2.99 6.76
C ASP A 38 -7.89 -1.79 6.58
N PHE A 39 -6.58 -2.00 6.75
CA PHE A 39 -5.60 -0.92 6.77
C PHE A 39 -5.34 -0.34 5.39
N ASP A 40 -5.27 -1.18 4.36
CA ASP A 40 -4.95 -0.70 3.01
C ASP A 40 -6.11 0.07 2.42
N LEU A 41 -7.33 -0.38 2.68
CA LEU A 41 -8.53 0.36 2.32
C LEU A 41 -8.56 1.71 3.04
N MET A 42 -8.29 1.73 4.35
CA MET A 42 -8.21 2.98 5.12
C MET A 42 -7.13 3.92 4.57
N ALA A 43 -5.97 3.41 4.17
CA ALA A 43 -4.92 4.20 3.54
C ALA A 43 -5.41 4.83 2.23
N MET A 44 -6.02 4.03 1.36
CA MET A 44 -6.56 4.52 0.09
C MET A 44 -7.69 5.53 0.27
N GLU A 45 -8.55 5.37 1.29
CA GLU A 45 -9.60 6.33 1.63
C GLU A 45 -9.06 7.69 2.07
N HIS A 46 -7.83 7.73 2.59
CA HIS A 46 -7.10 8.96 2.90
C HIS A 46 -6.25 9.46 1.71
N GLY A 47 -6.51 8.95 0.51
CA GLY A 47 -5.86 9.38 -0.73
C GLY A 47 -4.41 8.89 -0.87
N LYS A 48 -4.01 7.86 -0.12
CA LYS A 48 -2.67 7.28 -0.22
C LYS A 48 -2.62 6.24 -1.32
N HIS A 49 -1.57 6.26 -2.14
CA HIS A 49 -1.30 5.14 -3.03
C HIS A 49 -0.88 3.92 -2.21
N LEU A 50 -1.14 2.72 -2.73
CA LEU A 50 -0.82 1.47 -2.07
C LEU A 50 0.13 0.62 -2.92
N VAL A 51 1.21 0.17 -2.28
CA VAL A 51 2.08 -0.89 -2.78
C VAL A 51 1.92 -2.12 -1.89
N MET A 52 1.42 -3.19 -2.47
CA MET A 52 1.18 -4.46 -1.78
C MET A 52 2.45 -5.33 -1.83
N MET A 53 2.95 -5.76 -0.66
CA MET A 53 3.99 -6.80 -0.56
C MET A 53 3.46 -8.12 -0.01
N ASN A 54 2.22 -8.13 0.50
CA ASN A 54 1.56 -9.32 1.02
C ASN A 54 0.85 -10.06 -0.12
N VAL A 55 1.58 -10.96 -0.77
CA VAL A 55 1.07 -11.71 -1.94
C VAL A 55 -0.13 -12.57 -1.56
N GLU A 56 -0.19 -13.10 -0.33
CA GLU A 56 -1.34 -13.86 0.16
C GLU A 56 -2.61 -13.01 0.22
N ALA A 57 -2.49 -11.71 0.58
CA ALA A 57 -3.60 -10.77 0.49
C ALA A 57 -3.96 -10.44 -0.95
N ASP A 58 -2.97 -10.19 -1.83
CA ASP A 58 -3.20 -9.87 -3.24
C ASP A 58 -3.97 -10.98 -3.96
N VAL A 59 -3.56 -12.24 -3.81
CA VAL A 59 -4.26 -13.37 -4.45
C VAL A 59 -5.63 -13.66 -3.84
N THR A 60 -5.92 -13.16 -2.63
CA THR A 60 -7.21 -13.34 -1.96
C THR A 60 -8.20 -12.21 -2.26
N ILE A 61 -7.76 -10.95 -2.17
CA ILE A 61 -8.60 -9.74 -2.26
C ILE A 61 -8.02 -8.64 -3.17
N GLY A 62 -6.90 -8.85 -3.85
CA GLY A 62 -6.24 -7.84 -4.69
C GLY A 62 -7.15 -7.27 -5.78
N CYS A 63 -7.99 -8.10 -6.40
CA CYS A 63 -9.02 -7.64 -7.35
C CYS A 63 -9.99 -6.62 -6.73
N TYR A 64 -10.40 -6.83 -5.47
CA TYR A 64 -11.27 -5.90 -4.76
C TYR A 64 -10.52 -4.62 -4.41
N LEU A 65 -9.30 -4.73 -3.88
CA LEU A 65 -8.47 -3.56 -3.54
C LEU A 65 -8.18 -2.70 -4.78
N LYS A 66 -7.91 -3.31 -5.92
CA LYS A 66 -7.75 -2.61 -7.20
C LYS A 66 -9.01 -1.83 -7.60
N GLN A 67 -10.19 -2.42 -7.46
CA GLN A 67 -11.46 -1.73 -7.74
C GLN A 67 -11.69 -0.54 -6.79
N GLN A 68 -11.31 -0.68 -5.51
CA GLN A 68 -11.41 0.41 -4.55
C GLN A 68 -10.41 1.53 -4.87
N ALA A 69 -9.17 1.19 -5.24
CA ALA A 69 -8.16 2.15 -5.66
C ALA A 69 -8.66 3.00 -6.85
N ASP A 70 -9.22 2.35 -7.88
CA ASP A 70 -9.80 3.03 -9.04
C ASP A 70 -10.97 3.95 -8.66
N ARG A 71 -11.85 3.49 -7.76
CA ARG A 71 -12.98 4.30 -7.25
C ARG A 71 -12.49 5.52 -6.49
N LEU A 72 -11.42 5.39 -5.73
CA LEU A 72 -10.87 6.44 -4.86
C LEU A 72 -9.88 7.35 -5.60
N GLY A 73 -9.49 7.02 -6.83
CA GLY A 73 -8.54 7.80 -7.63
C GLY A 73 -7.10 7.67 -7.17
N VAL A 74 -6.75 6.55 -6.52
CA VAL A 74 -5.39 6.22 -6.08
C VAL A 74 -4.84 5.03 -6.86
N VAL A 75 -3.56 4.72 -6.66
CA VAL A 75 -2.87 3.64 -7.38
C VAL A 75 -2.72 2.46 -6.45
N TYR A 76 -3.04 1.27 -6.96
CA TYR A 76 -2.73 -0.02 -6.37
C TYR A 76 -1.72 -0.74 -7.25
N SER A 77 -0.66 -1.27 -6.66
CA SER A 77 0.34 -2.07 -7.38
C SER A 77 0.96 -3.13 -6.46
N VAL A 78 1.35 -4.26 -7.03
CA VAL A 78 2.21 -5.24 -6.34
C VAL A 78 3.65 -4.75 -6.42
N GLY A 79 4.37 -4.79 -5.30
CA GLY A 79 5.76 -4.34 -5.24
C GLY A 79 6.68 -5.12 -6.20
N ALA A 80 7.60 -4.42 -6.85
CA ALA A 80 8.61 -5.02 -7.71
C ALA A 80 9.62 -5.86 -6.89
N GLY A 81 10.18 -6.90 -7.53
CA GLY A 81 11.29 -7.69 -6.99
C GLY A 81 10.93 -9.07 -6.43
N ASP A 82 9.64 -9.36 -6.24
CA ASP A 82 9.17 -10.71 -5.92
C ASP A 82 8.94 -11.51 -7.22
N GLU A 83 8.82 -12.85 -7.15
CA GLU A 83 8.65 -13.67 -8.36
C GLU A 83 7.47 -13.23 -9.25
N PRO A 84 6.27 -12.88 -8.73
CA PRO A 84 5.15 -12.48 -9.57
C PRO A 84 5.41 -11.19 -10.35
N SER A 85 5.88 -10.13 -9.69
CA SER A 85 6.11 -8.83 -10.33
C SER A 85 7.33 -8.85 -11.24
N SER A 86 8.39 -9.58 -10.89
CA SER A 86 9.55 -9.78 -11.76
C SER A 86 9.19 -10.58 -13.02
N CYS A 87 8.27 -11.54 -12.91
CA CYS A 87 7.74 -12.25 -14.07
C CYS A 87 6.94 -11.33 -15.00
N MET A 88 6.16 -10.40 -14.44
CA MET A 88 5.38 -9.44 -15.23
C MET A 88 6.27 -8.55 -16.11
N GLU A 89 7.48 -8.18 -15.67
CA GLU A 89 8.43 -7.44 -16.49
C GLU A 89 8.81 -8.18 -17.79
N LEU A 90 8.95 -9.51 -17.72
CA LEU A 90 9.26 -10.35 -18.89
C LEU A 90 8.03 -10.55 -19.79
N ILE A 91 6.84 -10.56 -19.21
CA ILE A 91 5.58 -10.69 -19.96
C ILE A 91 5.29 -9.41 -20.76
N GLU A 92 5.66 -8.25 -20.22
CA GLU A 92 5.41 -6.94 -20.84
C GLU A 92 6.43 -6.56 -21.93
N PHE A 93 7.63 -7.17 -21.93
CA PHE A 93 8.72 -6.92 -22.89
C PHE A 93 8.38 -7.28 -24.35
#